data_AF-A2RJX2-F1
#
_entry.id   AF-A2RJX2-F1
#
_cell.length_a   1.000
_cell.length_b   1.000
_cell.length_c   1.000
_cell.angle_alpha   90.00
_cell.angle_beta   90.00
_cell.angle_gamma   90.00
#
_symmetry.space_group_name_H-M   'P 1'
#
loop_
_entity.id
_entity.type
_entity.pdbx_description
1 polymer ?
#
loop_
_entity_poly.entity_id
_entity_poly.type
_entity_poly.pdbx_seq_one_letter_code
_entity_poly.pdbx_strand_id
1 'polypeptide(L)'
;MKKILLTLLIVGTTLAVGFRVSADSMVYRLYNHNTGEHFYTTSATERAVDISAGWTDEGLGWVAPDKGITVYRLYNPNAAGGDHYYTKSKYEAQSLVNKGWKWDNQGKAVFYSGGNLPIYVAYNPNAQSGAHNYTGNLYEENNLINIGWKYKAVAWNAVSLSVNPSKNSLQEIADALNTASSNIVNESGGIFNKVNVSASGNVLVVDFTFSRNHGSLSPDKIQDLKKQLTPLLTENQSIFQNAGISNLSIKYNFRNPDGSLVASIVYP
;
A
#
# COMPACT_ATOMS: atom_id res chain seq x y z
N MET A 1 33.65 2.80 -1.46
CA MET A 1 32.80 2.85 -0.25
C MET A 1 31.74 3.92 -0.37
N LYS A 2 32.07 5.24 -0.44
CA LYS A 2 31.06 6.32 -0.63
C LYS A 2 30.07 6.09 -1.80
N LYS A 3 30.52 5.60 -2.96
CA LYS A 3 29.64 5.31 -4.10
C LYS A 3 28.75 4.08 -3.89
N ILE A 4 29.26 2.99 -3.30
CA ILE A 4 28.48 1.81 -2.90
C ILE A 4 27.38 2.21 -1.91
N LEU A 5 27.74 3.10 -0.97
CA LEU A 5 26.80 3.61 0.01
C LEU A 5 25.73 4.49 -0.62
N LEU A 6 26.10 5.35 -1.59
CA LEU A 6 25.15 6.17 -2.33
C LEU A 6 24.18 5.31 -3.15
N THR A 7 24.68 4.25 -3.80
CA THR A 7 23.84 3.28 -4.53
C THR A 7 22.92 2.49 -3.61
N LEU A 8 23.37 2.10 -2.43
CA LEU A 8 22.54 1.39 -1.45
C LEU A 8 21.58 2.32 -0.71
N LEU A 9 21.95 3.59 -0.54
CA LEU A 9 21.05 4.66 -0.14
C LEU A 9 19.96 4.82 -1.20
N ILE A 10 20.31 4.79 -2.49
CA ILE A 10 19.37 4.80 -3.63
C ILE A 10 18.44 3.58 -3.61
N VAL A 11 18.94 2.37 -3.28
CA VAL A 11 18.12 1.16 -3.13
C VAL A 11 17.22 1.26 -1.91
N GLY A 12 17.74 1.72 -0.78
CA GLY A 12 16.98 2.01 0.42
C GLY A 12 15.91 3.07 0.17
N THR A 13 16.22 4.10 -0.61
CA THR A 13 15.25 5.12 -1.03
C THR A 13 14.34 4.63 -2.13
N THR A 14 14.67 3.67 -3.00
CA THR A 14 13.73 3.10 -3.99
C THR A 14 12.84 2.04 -3.37
N LEU A 15 13.32 1.32 -2.36
CA LEU A 15 12.48 0.60 -1.40
C LEU A 15 11.55 1.60 -0.71
N ALA A 16 12.09 2.65 -0.10
CA ALA A 16 11.29 3.67 0.56
C ALA A 16 10.42 4.48 -0.43
N VAL A 17 10.74 4.61 -1.72
CA VAL A 17 9.99 5.33 -2.77
C VAL A 17 8.96 4.42 -3.43
N GLY A 18 9.18 3.11 -3.48
CA GLY A 18 8.08 2.13 -3.60
C GLY A 18 7.06 2.28 -2.47
N PHE A 19 7.49 2.82 -1.32
CA PHE A 19 6.65 3.24 -0.19
C PHE A 19 6.40 4.78 -0.09
N ARG A 20 6.99 5.62 -0.95
CA ARG A 20 6.95 7.10 -0.92
C ARG A 20 6.57 7.71 -2.28
N VAL A 21 5.86 6.97 -3.12
CA VAL A 21 5.00 7.55 -4.17
C VAL A 21 3.59 7.59 -3.55
N SER A 22 2.97 8.72 -3.20
CA SER A 22 3.33 10.14 -3.27
C SER A 22 2.90 10.77 -1.92
N ALA A 23 2.52 12.05 -1.82
CA ALA A 23 1.77 12.60 -0.67
C ALA A 23 0.36 11.95 -0.50
N ASP A 24 0.21 10.73 -1.00
CA ASP A 24 -0.98 9.96 -1.21
C ASP A 24 -1.46 9.38 0.12
N SER A 25 -2.77 9.35 0.28
CA SER A 25 -3.42 8.93 1.52
C SER A 25 -3.82 7.47 1.46
N MET A 26 -3.42 6.71 2.48
CA MET A 26 -3.91 5.35 2.72
C MET A 26 -5.38 5.40 3.09
N VAL A 27 -6.24 4.66 2.37
CA VAL A 27 -7.66 4.52 2.70
C VAL A 27 -7.88 3.18 3.40
N TYR A 28 -8.21 3.24 4.69
CA TYR A 28 -8.60 2.10 5.50
C TYR A 28 -10.02 1.67 5.17
N ARG A 29 -10.28 0.36 5.23
CA ARG A 29 -11.61 -0.27 5.07
C ARG A 29 -12.00 -0.98 6.36
N LEU A 30 -13.18 -0.65 6.86
CA LEU A 30 -13.71 -1.19 8.10
C LEU A 30 -15.09 -1.79 7.82
N TYR A 31 -15.42 -2.91 8.48
CA TYR A 31 -16.66 -3.63 8.29
C TYR A 31 -17.47 -3.74 9.59
N ASN A 32 -18.75 -3.39 9.52
CA ASN A 32 -19.69 -3.54 10.61
C ASN A 32 -20.54 -4.80 10.43
N HIS A 33 -20.28 -5.83 11.24
CA HIS A 33 -21.03 -7.09 11.20
C HIS A 33 -22.52 -6.95 11.56
N ASN A 34 -22.90 -5.90 12.28
CA ASN A 34 -24.29 -5.70 12.71
C ASN A 34 -25.16 -5.10 11.60
N THR A 35 -24.61 -4.20 10.78
CA THR A 35 -25.35 -3.48 9.73
C THR A 35 -25.02 -3.97 8.31
N GLY A 36 -23.87 -4.63 8.14
CA GLY A 36 -23.29 -4.99 6.85
C GLY A 36 -22.57 -3.84 6.15
N GLU A 37 -22.43 -2.70 6.81
CA GLU A 37 -21.82 -1.50 6.28
C GLU A 37 -20.30 -1.61 6.16
N HIS A 38 -19.74 -0.95 5.15
CA HIS A 38 -18.31 -0.67 5.07
C HIS A 38 -18.04 0.82 5.24
N PHE A 39 -17.01 1.14 6.02
CA PHE A 39 -16.54 2.50 6.23
C PHE A 39 -15.11 2.66 5.69
N TYR A 40 -14.91 3.75 4.96
CA TYR A 40 -13.65 4.10 4.31
C TYR A 40 -13.15 5.45 4.83
N THR A 41 -11.91 5.48 5.31
CA THR A 41 -11.31 6.68 5.88
C THR A 41 -9.79 6.74 5.68
N THR A 42 -9.25 7.95 5.61
CA THR A 42 -7.80 8.23 5.70
C THR A 42 -7.38 8.60 7.12
N SER A 43 -8.34 8.82 8.02
CA SER A 43 -8.10 9.22 9.40
C SER A 43 -7.83 8.01 10.28
N ALA A 44 -6.61 7.92 10.81
CA ALA A 44 -6.26 6.92 11.81
C ALA A 44 -7.11 7.05 13.09
N THR A 45 -7.62 8.25 13.39
CA THR A 45 -8.50 8.47 14.55
C THR A 45 -9.89 7.88 14.32
N GLU A 46 -10.49 8.12 13.15
CA GLU A 46 -11.80 7.51 12.83
C GLU A 46 -11.69 5.99 12.83
N ARG A 47 -10.64 5.44 12.21
CA ARG A 47 -10.36 3.99 12.24
C ARG A 47 -10.29 3.45 13.66
N ALA A 48 -9.55 4.10 14.56
CA ALA A 48 -9.41 3.64 15.94
C ALA A 48 -10.74 3.71 16.73
N VAL A 49 -11.57 4.71 16.46
CA VAL A 49 -12.90 4.85 17.08
C VAL A 49 -13.82 3.73 16.63
N ASP A 50 -13.87 3.41 15.34
CA ASP A 50 -14.73 2.35 14.80
C ASP A 50 -14.29 0.97 15.31
N ILE A 51 -12.97 0.70 15.35
CA ILE A 51 -12.42 -0.52 15.96
C ILE A 51 -12.87 -0.63 17.43
N SER A 52 -12.77 0.47 18.19
CA SER A 52 -13.21 0.50 19.59
C SER A 52 -14.72 0.30 19.74
N ALA A 53 -15.50 0.68 18.72
CA ALA A 53 -16.93 0.46 18.64
C ALA A 53 -17.31 -0.96 18.14
N GLY A 54 -16.32 -1.83 17.89
CA GLY A 54 -16.52 -3.24 17.54
C GLY A 54 -16.57 -3.52 16.03
N TRP A 55 -16.15 -2.57 15.18
CA TRP A 55 -15.99 -2.80 13.76
C TRP A 55 -14.75 -3.65 13.48
N THR A 56 -14.81 -4.49 12.46
CA THR A 56 -13.65 -5.24 11.98
C THR A 56 -12.83 -4.36 11.06
N ASP A 57 -11.56 -4.13 11.43
CA ASP A 57 -10.59 -3.52 10.54
C ASP A 57 -10.13 -4.53 9.49
N GLU A 58 -10.49 -4.29 8.23
CA GLU A 58 -10.12 -5.15 7.10
C GLU A 58 -8.80 -4.71 6.45
N GLY A 59 -8.16 -3.69 7.05
CA GLY A 59 -6.90 -3.14 6.62
C GLY A 59 -7.07 -2.07 5.56
N LEU A 60 -6.11 -2.01 4.64
CA LEU A 60 -6.11 -1.01 3.59
C LEU A 60 -6.97 -1.47 2.41
N GLY A 61 -7.84 -0.59 1.93
CA GLY A 61 -8.61 -0.79 0.71
C GLY A 61 -7.83 -0.37 -0.54
N TRP A 62 -7.25 0.84 -0.53
CA TRP A 62 -6.44 1.38 -1.61
C TRP A 62 -5.59 2.58 -1.17
N VAL A 63 -4.73 3.04 -2.08
CA VAL A 63 -3.98 4.29 -1.95
C VAL A 63 -4.64 5.37 -2.81
N ALA A 64 -5.13 6.44 -2.18
CA ALA A 64 -5.73 7.60 -2.83
C ALA A 64 -4.67 8.69 -3.07
N PRO A 65 -4.72 9.46 -4.17
CA PRO A 65 -3.75 10.53 -4.39
C PRO A 65 -3.87 11.67 -3.36
N ASP A 66 -2.80 12.44 -3.19
CA ASP A 66 -2.72 13.62 -2.32
C ASP A 66 -3.68 14.74 -2.71
N LYS A 67 -3.97 14.83 -4.02
CA LYS A 67 -4.87 15.80 -4.64
C LYS A 67 -5.57 15.16 -5.84
N GLY A 68 -6.71 15.73 -6.21
CA GLY A 68 -7.45 15.27 -7.38
C GLY A 68 -8.91 15.66 -7.28
N ILE A 69 -9.78 14.81 -7.80
CA ILE A 69 -11.22 15.01 -7.71
C ILE A 69 -11.67 14.64 -6.30
N THR A 70 -12.29 15.57 -5.58
CA THR A 70 -12.83 15.31 -4.23
C THR A 70 -13.77 14.12 -4.23
N VAL A 71 -13.57 13.20 -3.29
CA VAL A 71 -14.60 12.23 -2.89
C VAL A 71 -15.25 12.73 -1.60
N TYR A 72 -16.56 12.96 -1.67
CA TYR A 72 -17.40 13.37 -0.55
C TYR A 72 -17.96 12.13 0.13
N ARG A 73 -18.03 12.16 1.46
CA ARG A 73 -18.73 11.17 2.29
C ARG A 73 -20.00 11.80 2.86
N LEU A 74 -21.08 11.04 2.88
CA LEU A 74 -22.36 11.42 3.45
C LEU A 74 -22.79 10.36 4.46
N TYR A 75 -23.51 10.79 5.48
CA TYR A 75 -24.07 9.91 6.49
C TYR A 75 -25.61 9.94 6.44
N ASN A 76 -26.22 8.77 6.40
CA ASN A 76 -27.66 8.60 6.50
C ASN A 76 -28.06 8.24 7.94
N PRO A 77 -28.55 9.20 8.75
CA PRO A 77 -29.01 8.91 10.11
C PRO A 77 -30.31 8.10 10.15
N ASN A 78 -31.03 8.00 9.03
CA ASN A 78 -32.33 7.33 8.97
C ASN A 78 -32.20 5.84 8.59
N ALA A 79 -31.02 5.41 8.17
CA ALA A 79 -30.72 3.99 8.00
C ALA A 79 -30.58 3.32 9.37
N ALA A 80 -31.10 2.10 9.51
CA ALA A 80 -30.98 1.35 10.75
C ALA A 80 -29.50 1.02 11.02
N GLY A 81 -28.94 1.62 12.07
CA GLY A 81 -27.52 1.53 12.40
C GLY A 81 -26.62 2.57 11.72
N GLY A 82 -27.19 3.45 10.88
CA GLY A 82 -26.44 4.38 10.04
C GLY A 82 -26.01 3.77 8.70
N ASP A 83 -25.71 4.62 7.72
CA ASP A 83 -25.07 4.22 6.45
C ASP A 83 -24.20 5.37 5.92
N HIS A 84 -23.06 5.04 5.31
CA HIS A 84 -22.21 6.00 4.63
C HIS A 84 -22.22 5.79 3.11
N TYR A 85 -22.31 6.90 2.39
CA TYR A 85 -22.23 6.92 0.93
C TYR A 85 -21.11 7.83 0.45
N TYR A 86 -20.45 7.41 -0.62
CA TYR A 86 -19.27 8.08 -1.18
C TYR A 86 -19.50 8.44 -2.64
N THR A 87 -19.20 9.70 -3.00
CA THR A 87 -19.36 10.16 -4.37
C THR A 87 -18.36 11.26 -4.75
N LYS A 88 -17.95 11.28 -6.02
CA LYS A 88 -17.22 12.42 -6.62
C LYS A 88 -18.13 13.60 -6.97
N SER A 89 -19.44 13.38 -7.03
CA SER A 89 -20.41 14.38 -7.47
C SER A 89 -20.94 15.18 -6.29
N LYS A 90 -20.50 16.44 -6.18
CA LYS A 90 -21.06 17.38 -5.19
C LYS A 90 -22.57 17.58 -5.38
N TYR A 91 -23.05 17.50 -6.62
CA TYR A 91 -24.49 17.60 -6.92
C TYR A 91 -25.29 16.41 -6.38
N GLU A 92 -24.78 15.19 -6.57
CA GLU A 92 -25.41 13.98 -6.02
C GLU A 92 -25.43 14.03 -4.50
N ALA A 93 -24.31 14.39 -3.88
CA ALA A 93 -24.20 14.58 -2.45
C ALA A 93 -25.23 15.61 -1.94
N GLN A 94 -25.35 16.77 -2.60
CA GLN A 94 -26.33 17.78 -2.23
C GLN A 94 -27.79 17.27 -2.39
N SER A 95 -28.07 16.47 -3.41
CA SER A 95 -29.39 15.86 -3.62
C SER A 95 -29.76 14.90 -2.48
N LEU A 96 -28.81 14.11 -1.99
CA LEU A 96 -29.00 13.25 -0.82
C LEU A 96 -29.20 14.05 0.47
N VAL A 97 -28.44 15.14 0.65
CA VAL A 97 -28.62 16.04 1.81
C VAL A 97 -30.01 16.66 1.81
N ASN A 98 -30.52 17.07 0.65
CA ASN A 98 -31.90 17.58 0.51
C ASN A 98 -32.96 16.50 0.84
N LYS A 99 -32.59 15.21 0.83
CA LYS A 99 -33.42 14.07 1.24
C LYS A 99 -33.18 13.64 2.69
N GLY A 100 -32.46 14.44 3.48
CA GLY A 100 -32.26 14.21 4.92
C GLY A 100 -30.94 13.53 5.30
N TRP A 101 -30.04 13.28 4.34
CA TRP A 101 -28.67 12.84 4.65
C TRP A 101 -27.87 14.01 5.22
N LYS A 102 -26.76 13.71 5.88
CA LYS A 102 -25.84 14.70 6.46
C LYS A 102 -24.51 14.69 5.73
N TRP A 103 -23.92 15.88 5.56
CA TRP A 103 -22.52 15.99 5.18
C TRP A 103 -21.64 15.41 6.28
N ASP A 104 -20.78 14.47 5.90
CA ASP A 104 -19.67 14.02 6.73
C ASP A 104 -18.44 14.89 6.44
N ASN A 105 -17.47 14.92 7.36
CA ASN A 105 -16.22 15.65 7.27
C ASN A 105 -16.43 17.13 6.90
N GLN A 106 -17.53 17.71 7.40
CA GLN A 106 -17.94 19.09 7.12
C GLN A 106 -18.08 19.39 5.61
N GLY A 107 -18.39 18.38 4.80
CA GLY A 107 -18.50 18.49 3.34
C GLY A 107 -17.16 18.66 2.62
N LYS A 108 -16.04 18.41 3.30
CA LYS A 108 -14.69 18.40 2.73
C LYS A 108 -14.34 17.00 2.20
N ALA A 109 -13.26 16.94 1.41
CA ALA A 109 -12.75 15.66 0.90
C ALA A 109 -12.37 14.73 2.04
N VAL A 110 -12.90 13.50 2.04
CA VAL A 110 -12.37 12.42 2.90
C VAL A 110 -11.12 11.78 2.29
N PHE A 111 -11.03 11.81 0.96
CA PHE A 111 -9.86 11.51 0.13
C PHE A 111 -10.11 12.04 -1.28
N TYR A 112 -9.11 11.94 -2.14
CA TYR A 112 -9.19 12.34 -3.54
C TYR A 112 -9.24 11.13 -4.47
N SER A 113 -9.77 11.35 -5.67
CA SER A 113 -9.68 10.44 -6.80
C SER A 113 -8.68 10.94 -7.82
N GLY A 114 -7.90 10.01 -8.35
CA GLY A 114 -6.89 10.18 -9.40
C GLY A 114 -6.10 8.89 -9.58
N GLY A 115 -5.15 8.87 -10.50
CA GLY A 115 -4.47 7.64 -10.90
C GLY A 115 -5.27 6.78 -11.89
N ASN A 116 -4.82 5.55 -12.09
CA ASN A 116 -5.30 4.66 -13.17
C ASN A 116 -6.00 3.39 -12.67
N LEU A 117 -6.05 3.14 -11.36
CA LEU A 117 -6.74 1.98 -10.81
C LEU A 117 -8.23 2.31 -10.62
N PRO A 118 -9.18 1.61 -11.29
CA PRO A 118 -10.59 1.78 -11.01
C PRO A 118 -10.98 1.18 -9.64
N ILE A 119 -11.76 1.93 -8.86
CA ILE A 119 -12.47 1.46 -7.68
C ILE A 119 -13.95 1.27 -8.07
N TYR A 120 -14.40 0.03 -7.99
CA TYR A 120 -15.77 -0.37 -8.28
C TYR A 120 -16.65 -0.16 -7.05
N VAL A 121 -17.94 0.12 -7.28
CA VAL A 121 -18.96 0.10 -6.25
C VAL A 121 -19.95 -1.02 -6.52
N ALA A 122 -20.36 -1.72 -5.47
CA ALA A 122 -21.52 -2.60 -5.47
C ALA A 122 -22.46 -2.21 -4.33
N TYR A 123 -23.78 -2.30 -4.57
CA TYR A 123 -24.83 -2.00 -3.60
C TYR A 123 -25.55 -3.28 -3.18
N ASN A 124 -25.75 -3.46 -1.88
CA ASN A 124 -26.52 -4.56 -1.32
C ASN A 124 -27.97 -4.13 -1.02
N PRO A 125 -28.96 -4.50 -1.86
CA PRO A 125 -30.36 -4.16 -1.60
C PRO A 125 -30.95 -4.88 -0.38
N ASN A 126 -30.27 -5.92 0.12
CA ASN A 126 -30.74 -6.72 1.25
C ASN A 126 -30.04 -6.35 2.57
N ALA A 127 -29.07 -5.42 2.55
CA ALA A 127 -28.44 -4.93 3.77
C ALA A 127 -29.38 -4.03 4.55
N GLN A 128 -29.31 -4.10 5.88
CA GLN A 128 -30.19 -3.33 6.77
C GLN A 128 -30.00 -1.80 6.62
N SER A 129 -28.80 -1.36 6.26
CA SER A 129 -28.47 0.05 6.02
C SER A 129 -28.61 0.49 4.55
N GLY A 130 -28.66 -0.46 3.60
CA GLY A 130 -28.39 -0.18 2.18
C GLY A 130 -26.90 -0.18 1.82
N ALA A 131 -26.11 -1.04 2.47
CA ALA A 131 -24.66 -1.09 2.41
C ALA A 131 -24.07 -1.05 0.99
N HIS A 132 -22.98 -0.29 0.85
CA HIS A 132 -22.15 -0.24 -0.34
C HIS A 132 -20.77 -0.87 -0.06
N ASN A 133 -20.21 -1.54 -1.06
CA ASN A 133 -18.82 -1.99 -1.06
C ASN A 133 -18.06 -1.22 -2.13
N TYR A 134 -16.87 -0.74 -1.80
CA TYR A 134 -15.97 -0.07 -2.73
C TYR A 134 -14.65 -0.83 -2.79
N THR A 135 -14.27 -1.31 -3.97
CA THR A 135 -13.09 -2.17 -4.12
C THR A 135 -12.39 -1.97 -5.45
N GLY A 136 -11.05 -1.97 -5.44
CA GLY A 136 -10.27 -2.12 -6.68
C GLY A 136 -10.07 -3.59 -7.09
N ASN A 137 -10.56 -4.54 -6.30
CA ASN A 137 -10.46 -5.97 -6.61
C ASN A 137 -11.67 -6.42 -7.46
N LEU A 138 -11.43 -6.61 -8.76
CA LEU A 138 -12.46 -7.04 -9.70
C LEU A 138 -13.05 -8.43 -9.38
N TYR A 139 -12.28 -9.31 -8.71
CA TYR A 139 -12.78 -10.62 -8.28
C TYR A 139 -13.81 -10.49 -7.15
N GLU A 140 -13.51 -9.66 -6.14
CA GLU A 140 -14.45 -9.33 -5.06
C GLU A 140 -15.73 -8.71 -5.63
N GLU A 141 -15.60 -7.72 -6.51
CA GLU A 141 -16.73 -7.09 -7.19
C GLU A 141 -17.59 -8.13 -7.94
N ASN A 142 -16.98 -8.98 -8.76
CA ASN A 142 -17.72 -10.02 -9.49
C ASN A 142 -18.44 -10.99 -8.55
N ASN A 143 -17.82 -11.36 -7.43
CA ASN A 143 -18.45 -12.24 -6.45
C ASN A 143 -19.67 -11.58 -5.80
N LEU A 144 -19.58 -10.30 -5.42
CA LEU A 144 -20.71 -9.55 -4.86
C LEU A 144 -21.90 -9.53 -5.82
N ILE A 145 -21.65 -9.25 -7.10
CA ILE A 145 -22.68 -9.25 -8.14
C ILE A 145 -23.30 -10.64 -8.31
N ASN A 146 -22.47 -11.70 -8.31
CA ASN A 146 -22.94 -13.09 -8.42
C ASN A 146 -23.85 -13.50 -7.25
N ILE A 147 -23.61 -12.98 -6.05
CA ILE A 147 -24.46 -13.24 -4.86
C ILE A 147 -25.62 -12.24 -4.73
N GLY A 148 -25.88 -11.42 -5.77
CA GLY A 148 -27.10 -10.63 -5.89
C GLY A 148 -26.96 -9.13 -5.62
N TRP A 149 -25.76 -8.64 -5.30
CA TRP A 149 -25.50 -7.19 -5.21
C TRP A 149 -25.68 -6.54 -6.60
N LYS A 150 -25.91 -5.22 -6.61
CA LYS A 150 -26.22 -4.44 -7.81
C LYS A 150 -25.16 -3.36 -8.05
N TYR A 151 -25.29 -2.65 -9.17
CA TYR A 151 -24.54 -1.42 -9.48
C TYR A 151 -23.04 -1.54 -9.77
N LYS A 152 -22.58 -2.60 -10.46
CA LYS A 152 -21.20 -2.75 -10.95
C LYS A 152 -20.73 -1.58 -11.83
N ALA A 153 -20.23 -0.54 -11.20
CA ALA A 153 -19.83 0.71 -11.82
C ALA A 153 -18.50 1.19 -11.24
N VAL A 154 -17.74 1.95 -12.01
CA VAL A 154 -16.53 2.61 -11.49
C VAL A 154 -16.98 3.85 -10.72
N ALA A 155 -16.79 3.83 -9.40
CA ALA A 155 -17.11 4.96 -8.55
C ALA A 155 -16.07 6.07 -8.70
N TRP A 156 -14.78 5.70 -8.73
CA TRP A 156 -13.65 6.60 -8.91
C TRP A 156 -12.37 5.85 -9.27
N ASN A 157 -11.27 6.59 -9.49
CA ASN A 157 -9.93 6.03 -9.65
C ASN A 157 -9.05 6.30 -8.42
N ALA A 158 -8.12 5.39 -8.16
CA ALA A 158 -7.08 5.41 -7.14
C ALA A 158 -5.67 5.22 -7.75
N VAL A 159 -4.64 5.39 -6.93
CA VAL A 159 -3.23 5.23 -7.34
C VAL A 159 -2.88 3.75 -7.48
N SER A 160 -3.19 2.96 -6.46
CA SER A 160 -2.94 1.52 -6.42
C SER A 160 -3.83 0.85 -5.37
N LEU A 161 -3.97 -0.47 -5.46
CA LEU A 161 -4.48 -1.26 -4.36
C LEU A 161 -3.36 -1.26 -3.32
N SER A 162 -3.73 -1.09 -2.06
CA SER A 162 -2.78 -1.39 -1.00
C SER A 162 -2.48 -2.89 -1.04
N VAL A 163 -1.19 -3.22 -1.06
CA VAL A 163 -0.70 -4.59 -0.91
C VAL A 163 -1.10 -5.07 0.48
N ASN A 164 -2.25 -5.74 0.59
CA ASN A 164 -2.70 -6.36 1.84
C ASN A 164 -1.82 -7.61 2.04
N PRO A 165 -0.98 -7.71 3.11
CA PRO A 165 0.09 -8.68 3.14
C PRO A 165 -0.36 -10.10 3.52
N SER A 166 -1.11 -10.77 2.63
CA SER A 166 -1.12 -12.24 2.62
C SER A 166 0.21 -12.75 2.05
N LYS A 167 0.57 -14.03 2.24
CA LYS A 167 1.88 -14.62 1.86
C LYS A 167 2.34 -14.38 0.39
N ASN A 168 1.45 -13.87 -0.48
CA ASN A 168 1.74 -13.48 -1.86
C ASN A 168 2.27 -12.03 -2.02
N SER A 169 2.14 -11.18 -1.01
CA SER A 169 2.49 -9.75 -1.04
C SER A 169 3.99 -9.44 -1.05
N LEU A 170 4.82 -10.24 -0.37
CA LEU A 170 6.27 -10.07 -0.44
C LEU A 170 6.79 -10.41 -1.83
N GLN A 171 6.14 -11.34 -2.52
CA GLN A 171 6.48 -11.66 -3.90
C GLN A 171 6.09 -10.51 -4.83
N GLU A 172 4.93 -9.90 -4.64
CA GLU A 172 4.53 -8.70 -5.40
C GLU A 172 5.48 -7.51 -5.15
N ILE A 173 5.93 -7.32 -3.90
CA ILE A 173 6.97 -6.33 -3.55
C ILE A 173 8.29 -6.68 -4.26
N ALA A 174 8.69 -7.95 -4.24
CA ALA A 174 9.89 -8.40 -4.93
C ALA A 174 9.80 -8.15 -6.45
N ASP A 175 8.64 -8.41 -7.06
CA ASP A 175 8.41 -8.22 -8.50
C ASP A 175 8.43 -6.73 -8.90
N ALA A 176 7.83 -5.86 -8.08
CA ALA A 176 7.89 -4.42 -8.26
C ALA A 176 9.33 -3.88 -8.15
N LEU A 177 10.09 -4.36 -7.16
CA LEU A 177 11.50 -4.00 -6.99
C LEU A 177 12.38 -4.54 -8.12
N ASN A 178 12.07 -5.73 -8.64
CA ASN A 178 12.72 -6.28 -9.82
C ASN A 178 12.49 -5.41 -11.06
N THR A 179 11.30 -4.82 -11.20
CA THR A 179 11.03 -3.87 -12.29
C THR A 179 11.85 -2.58 -12.14
N ALA A 180 12.08 -2.12 -10.90
CA ALA A 180 12.94 -0.97 -10.61
C ALA A 180 14.46 -1.29 -10.61
N SER A 181 14.86 -2.56 -10.64
CA SER A 181 16.26 -3.00 -10.50
C SER A 181 17.20 -2.42 -11.57
N SER A 182 16.72 -2.22 -12.79
CA SER A 182 17.49 -1.60 -13.87
C SER A 182 17.93 -0.18 -13.54
N ASN A 183 17.07 0.60 -12.86
CA ASN A 183 17.41 1.97 -12.45
C ASN A 183 18.48 1.94 -11.35
N ILE A 184 18.36 1.02 -10.39
CA ILE A 184 19.37 0.81 -9.35
C ILE A 184 20.73 0.47 -9.97
N VAL A 185 20.75 -0.43 -10.97
CA VAL A 185 21.99 -0.80 -11.68
C VAL A 185 22.59 0.41 -12.39
N ASN A 186 21.77 1.21 -13.08
CA ASN A 186 22.23 2.40 -13.80
C ASN A 186 22.79 3.46 -12.86
N GLU A 187 22.09 3.75 -11.76
CA GLU A 187 22.49 4.73 -10.76
C GLU A 187 23.67 4.25 -9.90
N SER A 188 24.02 2.96 -9.97
CA SER A 188 25.19 2.42 -9.28
C SER A 188 26.54 2.95 -9.79
N GLY A 189 26.55 3.62 -10.94
CA GLY A 189 27.79 4.08 -11.57
C GLY A 189 28.74 2.93 -11.91
N GLY A 190 28.19 1.77 -12.29
CA GLY A 190 28.94 0.58 -12.72
C GLY A 190 29.43 -0.33 -11.60
N ILE A 191 28.99 -0.12 -10.36
CA ILE A 191 29.34 -0.95 -9.20
C ILE A 191 28.68 -2.33 -9.29
N PHE A 192 27.38 -2.33 -9.60
CA PHE A 192 26.60 -3.55 -9.75
C PHE A 192 26.28 -3.77 -11.22
N ASN A 193 26.30 -5.02 -11.67
CA ASN A 193 25.79 -5.38 -13.00
C ASN A 193 24.38 -5.97 -12.93
N LYS A 194 23.92 -6.37 -11.75
CA LYS A 194 22.64 -7.01 -11.53
C LYS A 194 22.17 -6.78 -10.10
N VAL A 195 20.89 -6.47 -9.96
CA VAL A 195 20.17 -6.47 -8.68
C VAL A 195 18.91 -7.30 -8.87
N ASN A 196 18.69 -8.27 -8.00
CA ASN A 196 17.50 -9.10 -7.99
C ASN A 196 16.85 -9.05 -6.62
N VAL A 197 15.53 -9.12 -6.58
CA VAL A 197 14.77 -9.24 -5.35
C VAL A 197 13.90 -10.49 -5.41
N SER A 198 13.78 -11.20 -4.29
CA SER A 198 12.90 -12.37 -4.16
C SER A 198 12.28 -12.42 -2.78
N ALA A 199 11.16 -13.12 -2.66
CA ALA A 199 10.54 -13.41 -1.38
C ALA A 199 10.75 -14.88 -1.00
N SER A 200 11.03 -15.15 0.27
CA SER A 200 11.11 -16.51 0.80
C SER A 200 10.53 -16.54 2.21
N GLY A 201 9.31 -17.09 2.34
CA GLY A 201 8.54 -16.99 3.58
C GLY A 201 8.29 -15.51 3.94
N ASN A 202 8.70 -15.10 5.14
CA ASN A 202 8.62 -13.70 5.60
C ASN A 202 9.93 -12.93 5.38
N VAL A 203 10.78 -13.38 4.45
CA VAL A 203 12.07 -12.75 4.18
C VAL A 203 12.07 -12.16 2.78
N LEU A 204 12.29 -10.84 2.68
CA LEU A 204 12.62 -10.19 1.42
C LEU A 204 14.14 -10.29 1.20
N VAL A 205 14.55 -10.95 0.13
CA VAL A 205 15.96 -11.17 -0.21
C VAL A 205 16.35 -10.28 -1.38
N VAL A 206 17.34 -9.41 -1.17
CA VAL A 206 17.89 -8.51 -2.20
C VAL A 206 19.31 -8.95 -2.52
N ASP A 207 19.53 -9.46 -3.72
CA ASP A 207 20.83 -9.92 -4.23
C ASP A 207 21.47 -8.84 -5.12
N PHE A 208 22.58 -8.28 -4.66
CA PHE A 208 23.46 -7.42 -5.44
C PHE A 208 24.60 -8.23 -6.03
N THR A 209 24.83 -8.10 -7.34
CA THR A 209 25.97 -8.72 -8.03
C THR A 209 26.94 -7.64 -8.50
N PHE A 210 28.18 -7.71 -8.04
CA PHE A 210 29.22 -6.76 -8.45
C PHE A 210 29.56 -6.90 -9.93
N SER A 211 29.91 -5.78 -10.56
CA SER A 211 30.49 -5.79 -11.91
C SER A 211 31.91 -6.36 -11.88
N ARG A 212 32.37 -6.93 -13.00
CA ARG A 212 33.73 -7.46 -13.14
C ARG A 212 34.82 -6.43 -12.84
N ASN A 213 34.49 -5.15 -13.01
CA ASN A 213 35.43 -4.03 -12.86
C ASN A 213 35.55 -3.54 -11.41
N HIS A 214 34.68 -4.01 -10.49
CA HIS A 214 34.61 -3.51 -9.12
C HIS A 214 35.43 -4.35 -8.12
N GLY A 215 35.90 -5.54 -8.51
CA GLY A 215 36.65 -6.47 -7.63
C GLY A 215 35.82 -7.01 -6.46
N SER A 216 36.46 -7.75 -5.54
CA SER A 216 35.82 -8.32 -4.34
C SER A 216 35.91 -7.37 -3.14
N LEU A 217 34.92 -7.45 -2.23
CA LEU A 217 34.94 -6.70 -0.98
C LEU A 217 35.86 -7.38 0.05
N SER A 218 36.73 -6.60 0.70
CA SER A 218 37.50 -7.09 1.84
C SER A 218 36.63 -7.20 3.10
N PRO A 219 37.00 -8.04 4.10
CA PRO A 219 36.27 -8.17 5.36
C PRO A 219 35.98 -6.84 6.06
N ASP A 220 36.94 -5.92 6.10
CA ASP A 220 36.78 -4.61 6.75
C ASP A 220 35.74 -3.73 6.03
N LYS A 221 35.71 -3.79 4.69
CA LYS A 221 34.71 -3.07 3.89
C LYS A 221 33.30 -3.62 4.10
N ILE A 222 33.18 -4.92 4.38
CA ILE A 222 31.90 -5.56 4.71
C ILE A 222 31.40 -5.09 6.08
N GLN A 223 32.28 -4.92 7.07
CA GLN A 223 31.91 -4.40 8.39
C GLN A 223 31.50 -2.93 8.35
N ASP A 224 32.22 -2.11 7.59
CA ASP A 224 31.87 -0.70 7.37
C ASP A 224 30.50 -0.56 6.69
N LEU A 225 30.23 -1.43 5.71
CA LEU A 225 28.94 -1.52 5.02
C LEU A 225 27.79 -1.86 5.96
N LYS A 226 27.96 -2.85 6.85
CA LYS A 226 26.97 -3.23 7.86
C LYS A 226 26.60 -2.07 8.78
N LYS A 227 27.61 -1.35 9.28
CA LYS A 227 27.43 -0.21 10.19
C LYS A 227 26.59 0.89 9.54
N GLN A 228 26.86 1.19 8.26
CA GLN A 228 26.18 2.28 7.57
C GLN A 228 24.79 1.90 7.05
N LEU A 229 24.51 0.61 6.82
CA LEU A 229 23.18 0.15 6.41
C LEU A 229 22.18 0.10 7.57
N THR A 230 22.64 -0.18 8.78
CA THR A 230 21.77 -0.41 9.95
C THR A 230 20.66 0.66 10.15
N PRO A 231 20.94 1.98 10.07
CA PRO A 231 19.89 3.00 10.21
C PRO A 231 18.83 2.95 9.09
N LEU A 232 19.23 2.69 7.85
CA LEU A 232 18.33 2.59 6.70
C LEU A 232 17.42 1.36 6.81
N LEU A 233 17.97 0.26 7.31
CA LEU A 233 17.21 -0.96 7.57
C LEU A 233 16.17 -0.78 8.67
N THR A 234 16.53 0.00 9.70
CA THR A 234 15.61 0.38 10.78
C THR A 234 14.44 1.24 10.26
N GLU A 235 14.73 2.21 9.37
CA GLU A 235 13.70 3.04 8.73
C GLU A 235 12.77 2.20 7.84
N ASN A 236 13.33 1.33 6.99
CA ASN A 236 12.55 0.43 6.14
C ASN A 236 11.65 -0.49 6.98
N GLN A 237 12.17 -1.09 8.05
CA GLN A 237 11.39 -1.93 8.95
C GLN A 237 10.20 -1.16 9.55
N SER A 238 10.42 0.09 9.97
CA SER A 238 9.35 0.95 10.50
C SER A 238 8.28 1.24 9.44
N ILE A 239 8.68 1.46 8.18
CA ILE A 239 7.76 1.64 7.06
C ILE A 239 6.90 0.39 6.83
N PHE A 240 7.53 -0.80 6.82
CA PHE A 240 6.82 -2.06 6.64
C PHE A 240 5.87 -2.37 7.82
N GLN A 241 6.29 -2.09 9.06
CA GLN A 241 5.45 -2.23 10.26
C GLN A 241 4.25 -1.28 10.22
N ASN A 242 4.45 -0.03 9.83
CA ASN A 242 3.37 0.95 9.65
C ASN A 242 2.41 0.55 8.52
N ALA A 243 2.90 -0.19 7.51
CA ALA A 243 2.09 -0.80 6.45
C ALA A 243 1.44 -2.14 6.85
N GLY A 244 1.52 -2.54 8.12
CA GLY A 244 0.88 -3.76 8.64
C GLY A 244 1.66 -5.06 8.40
N ILE A 245 2.88 -5.00 7.85
CA ILE A 245 3.75 -6.18 7.69
C ILE A 245 4.50 -6.43 9.00
N SER A 246 3.91 -7.26 9.86
CA SER A 246 4.57 -7.71 11.09
C SER A 246 5.52 -8.90 10.81
N ASN A 247 6.66 -8.95 11.52
CA ASN A 247 7.65 -10.04 11.44
C ASN A 247 8.33 -10.24 10.07
N LEU A 248 8.51 -9.16 9.28
CA LEU A 248 9.31 -9.17 8.05
C LEU A 248 10.79 -9.05 8.36
N SER A 249 11.62 -9.94 7.79
CA SER A 249 13.07 -9.75 7.76
C SER A 249 13.55 -9.37 6.36
N ILE A 250 14.55 -8.49 6.27
CA ILE A 250 15.19 -8.15 5.00
C ILE A 250 16.61 -8.70 4.99
N LYS A 251 16.95 -9.43 3.93
CA LYS A 251 18.27 -10.02 3.73
C LYS A 251 18.92 -9.43 2.49
N TYR A 252 20.03 -8.73 2.67
CA TYR A 252 20.87 -8.24 1.59
C TYR A 252 22.05 -9.19 1.37
N ASN A 253 22.16 -9.70 0.15
CA ASN A 253 23.27 -10.52 -0.29
C ASN A 253 24.15 -9.72 -1.26
N PHE A 254 25.45 -9.83 -1.08
CA PHE A 254 26.45 -9.26 -1.98
C PHE A 254 27.21 -10.40 -2.63
N ARG A 255 27.22 -10.43 -3.96
CA ARG A 255 27.79 -11.51 -4.75
C ARG A 255 28.89 -10.98 -5.67
N ASN A 256 29.90 -11.81 -5.87
CA ASN A 256 30.91 -11.61 -6.89
C ASN A 256 30.30 -11.68 -8.30
N PRO A 257 31.02 -11.24 -9.34
CA PRO A 257 30.55 -11.30 -10.72
C PRO A 257 30.19 -12.71 -11.23
N ASP A 258 30.71 -13.77 -10.58
CA ASP A 258 30.41 -15.18 -10.88
C ASP A 258 29.18 -15.72 -10.11
N GLY A 259 28.56 -14.89 -9.25
CA GLY A 259 27.41 -15.25 -8.43
C GLY A 259 27.74 -15.80 -7.05
N SER A 260 29.02 -16.02 -6.72
CA SER A 260 29.42 -16.50 -5.39
C SER A 260 29.12 -15.47 -4.30
N LEU A 261 28.58 -15.92 -3.16
CA LEU A 261 28.20 -15.05 -2.05
C LEU A 261 29.44 -14.55 -1.30
N VAL A 262 29.56 -13.23 -1.15
CA VAL A 262 30.68 -12.55 -0.48
C VAL A 262 30.27 -12.08 0.91
N ALA A 263 29.04 -11.57 1.06
CA ALA A 263 28.51 -11.11 2.32
C ALA A 263 26.99 -11.24 2.36
N SER A 264 26.45 -11.43 3.56
CA SER A 264 25.02 -11.35 3.82
C SER A 264 24.76 -10.52 5.06
N ILE A 265 23.73 -9.67 4.99
CA ILE A 265 23.28 -8.80 6.08
C ILE A 265 21.79 -9.06 6.24
N VAL A 266 21.40 -9.57 7.40
CA VAL A 266 19.99 -9.85 7.73
C VAL A 266 19.57 -8.85 8.80
N TYR A 267 18.39 -8.25 8.60
CA TYR A 267 17.76 -7.37 9.55
C TYR A 267 16.35 -7.88 9.86
N PRO A 268 15.99 -8.08 11.15
CA PRO A 268 14.66 -8.52 11.56
C PRO A 268 13.61 -7.42 11.41
#